data_AF-V7GSW1-F1
#
_entry.id   AF-V7GSW1-F1
#
_cell.length_a   1.000
_cell.length_b   1.000
_cell.length_c   1.000
_cell.angle_alpha   90.00
_cell.angle_beta   90.00
_cell.angle_gamma   90.00
#
_symmetry.space_group_name_H-M   'P 1'
#
loop_
_entity.id
_entity.type
_entity.pdbx_description
1 polymer ?
#
loop_
_entity_poly.entity_id
_entity_poly.type
_entity_poly.pdbx_seq_one_letter_code
_entity_poly.pdbx_strand_id
1 'polypeptide(L)' 'MSIDAGEMCKPWVIAMLQERFVSQIDAMAAR' A
#
# COMPACT_ATOMS: atom_id res chain seq x y z
N MET A 1 16.28 0.61 -12.02
CA MET A 1 15.71 1.66 -11.15
C MET A 1 15.53 1.05 -9.77
N SER A 2 16.43 1.34 -8.83
CA SER A 2 16.31 0.92 -7.44
C SER A 2 15.44 1.94 -6.71
N ILE A 3 14.26 1.52 -6.26
CA ILE A 3 13.43 2.38 -5.42
C ILE A 3 14.18 2.49 -4.08
N ASP A 4 14.52 3.72 -3.72
CA ASP A 4 15.19 4.01 -2.46
C ASP A 4 14.31 3.55 -1.30
N ALA A 5 14.86 2.74 -0.40
CA ALA A 5 14.10 2.22 0.74
C ALA A 5 13.62 3.34 1.68
N GLY A 6 14.32 4.47 1.70
CA GLY A 6 13.90 5.68 2.41
C GLY A 6 12.67 6.35 1.79
N GLU A 7 12.48 6.24 0.47
CA GLU A 7 11.25 6.70 -0.20
C GLU A 7 10.05 5.80 0.15
N MET A 8 10.26 4.47 0.22
CA MET A 8 9.20 3.50 0.55
C MET A 8 8.67 3.62 1.99
N CYS A 9 9.51 4.06 2.93
CA CYS A 9 9.16 4.20 4.35
C CYS A 9 8.54 5.55 4.70
N LYS A 10 8.27 6.43 3.73
CA LYS A 10 7.60 7.71 4.01
C LYS A 10 6.16 7.47 4.47
N PRO A 11 5.66 8.23 5.47
CA PRO A 11 4.32 8.03 6.02
C PRO A 11 3.20 8.04 4.97
N TRP A 12 3.30 8.89 3.94
CA TRP A 12 2.32 8.98 2.87
C TRP A 12 2.33 7.77 1.92
N VAL A 13 3.49 7.12 1.73
CA VAL A 13 3.60 5.88 0.95
C VAL A 13 2.94 4.74 1.71
N ILE A 14 3.21 4.64 3.01
CA ILE A 14 2.62 3.63 3.87
C ILE A 14 1.09 3.78 3.90
N ALA A 15 0.59 5.01 4.04
CA ALA A 15 -0.85 5.29 4.00
C ALA A 15 -1.48 4.87 2.66
N MET A 16 -0.85 5.24 1.52
CA MET A 16 -1.33 4.83 0.19
C MET A 16 -1.35 3.30 0.02
N LEU A 17 -0.33 2.61 0.52
CA LEU A 17 -0.27 1.14 0.46
C LEU A 17 -1.35 0.52 1.33
N GLN A 18 -1.56 1.04 2.53
CA GLN A 18 -2.59 0.53 3.46
C GLN A 18 -4.00 0.66 2.86
N GLU A 19 -4.35 1.80 2.26
CA GLU A 19 -5.63 1.99 1.58
C GLU A 19 -5.84 0.99 0.44
N ARG A 20 -4.79 0.75 -0.36
CA ARG A 20 -4.84 -0.24 -1.45
C ARG A 20 -5.03 -1.67 -0.93
N PHE A 21 -4.34 -2.03 0.15
CA PHE A 21 -4.49 -3.36 0.75
C PHE A 21 -5.89 -3.59 1.31
N VAL A 22 -6.46 -2.62 2.03
CA VAL A 22 -7.84 -2.71 2.54
C VAL A 22 -8.83 -2.93 1.39
N SER A 23 -8.74 -2.12 0.33
CA SER A 23 -9.62 -2.27 -0.84
C SER A 23 -9.50 -3.64 -1.52
N GLN A 24 -8.30 -4.22 -1.60
CA GLN A 24 -8.10 -5.56 -2.17
C GLN A 24 -8.66 -6.67 -1.27
N ILE A 25 -8.52 -6.53 0.05
CA ILE A 25 -9.10 -7.49 1.01
C ILE A 25 -10.63 -7.46 0.92
N ASP A 26 -11.23 -6.27 0.90
CA ASP A 26 -12.69 -6.13 0.76
C ASP A 26 -13.17 -6.73 -0.58
N ALA A 27 -12.44 -6.49 -1.67
CA ALA A 27 -12.76 -7.08 -2.97
C ALA A 27 -12.59 -8.61 -3.01
N MET A 28 -11.69 -9.17 -2.20
CA MET A 28 -11.50 -10.62 -2.05
C MET A 28 -12.58 -11.23 -1.17
N ALA A 29 -12.97 -10.55 -0.08
CA ALA A 29 -14.00 -11.00 0.84
C ALA A 29 -15.42 -10.92 0.27
N ALA A 30 -15.65 -10.04 -0.71
CA ALA A 30 -16.93 -9.91 -1.43
C ALA A 30 -17.12 -10.95 -2.55
N ARG A 31 -16.13 -11.81 -2.80
CA ARG A 31 -16.17 -12.91 -3.78
C ARG A 31 -16.29 -14.25 -3.07
#